data_AF-A0A9N9IEE6-F1
#
_entry.id   AF-A0A9N9IEE6-F1
#
_cell.length_a   1.000
_cell.length_b   1.000
_cell.length_c   1.000
_cell.angle_alpha   90.00
_cell.angle_beta   90.00
_cell.angle_gamma   90.00
#
_symmetry.space_group_name_H-M   'P 1'
#
loop_
_entity.id
_entity.type
_entity.pdbx_description
1 polymer ?
#
loop_
_entity_poly.entity_id
_entity_poly.type
_entity_poly.pdbx_seq_one_letter_code
_entity_poly.pdbx_strand_id
1 'polypeptide(L)'
;MFSLRRVSTQIINKRTLSGIRPILCLRGYATAQDISSLLLVEHKNKAIASSTLNAFTAASKLGGNVIALVAGEDPDPIVSEVSKIKGVSK
;
A
#
# COMPACT_ATOMS: atom_id res chain seq x y z
N MET A 1 14.56 3.97 16.58
CA MET A 1 15.28 2.69 16.51
C MET A 1 14.75 1.86 15.34
N PHE A 2 14.94 2.34 14.10
CA PHE A 2 14.59 1.60 12.88
C PHE A 2 15.87 1.23 12.13
N SER A 3 15.97 -0.03 11.72
CA SER A 3 17.23 -0.65 11.31
C SER A 3 17.68 -0.21 9.92
N LEU A 4 18.79 0.52 9.84
CA LEU A 4 19.51 0.76 8.60
C LEU A 4 20.39 -0.45 8.26
N ARG A 5 20.05 -1.18 7.19
CA ARG A 5 20.97 -2.16 6.57
C ARG A 5 20.77 -2.32 5.07
N ARG A 6 20.78 -1.20 4.33
CA ARG A 6 21.01 -1.25 2.88
C ARG A 6 22.50 -1.58 2.67
N VAL A 7 22.79 -2.84 2.35
CA VAL A 7 24.16 -3.36 2.22
C VAL A 7 24.89 -2.64 1.09
N SER A 8 26.05 -2.07 1.41
CA SER A 8 26.93 -1.41 0.45
C SER A 8 27.51 -2.43 -0.53
N THR A 9 27.19 -2.31 -1.82
CA THR A 9 27.85 -3.07 -2.88
C THR A 9 29.29 -2.57 -3.06
N GLN A 10 30.25 -3.47 -2.88
CA GLN A 10 31.69 -3.20 -3.05
C GLN A 10 32.04 -2.93 -4.53
N ILE A 11 32.94 -1.97 -4.78
CA ILE A 11 33.40 -1.55 -6.11
C ILE A 11 34.75 -2.20 -6.43
N ILE A 12 34.76 -3.24 -7.27
CA ILE A 12 35.92 -3.98 -7.80
C ILE A 12 35.53 -4.53 -9.19
N ASN A 13 36.26 -4.39 -10.31
CA ASN A 13 37.52 -3.69 -10.63
C ASN A 13 37.50 -3.19 -12.10
N LYS A 14 38.48 -2.39 -12.53
CA LYS A 14 38.66 -1.91 -13.92
C LYS A 14 39.25 -2.98 -14.85
N ARG A 15 38.55 -3.46 -15.88
CA ARG A 15 39.16 -3.97 -17.15
C ARG A 15 38.26 -3.75 -18.39
N THR A 16 38.90 -3.33 -19.48
CA THR A 16 38.49 -3.36 -20.90
C THR A 16 37.17 -2.69 -21.33
N LEU A 17 37.31 -1.57 -22.06
CA LEU A 17 36.24 -0.91 -22.83
C LEU A 17 36.00 -1.66 -24.16
N SER A 18 34.78 -2.18 -24.38
CA SER A 18 34.25 -2.47 -25.71
C SER A 18 32.76 -2.80 -25.61
N GLY A 19 31.91 -2.11 -26.38
CA GLY A 19 30.46 -2.36 -26.44
C GLY A 19 29.63 -1.31 -25.71
N ILE A 20 29.43 -0.16 -26.36
CA ILE A 20 28.33 0.76 -26.03
C ILE A 20 27.03 0.05 -26.41
N ARG A 21 26.45 -0.69 -25.46
CA ARG A 21 25.09 -1.21 -25.60
C ARG A 21 24.13 -0.02 -25.47
N PRO A 22 23.21 0.20 -26.43
CA PRO A 22 22.31 1.33 -26.37
C PRO A 22 21.49 1.27 -25.10
N ILE A 23 21.17 2.46 -24.58
CA ILE A 23 20.39 2.68 -23.37
C ILE A 23 19.10 1.86 -23.48
N LEU A 24 19.01 0.76 -22.74
CA LEU A 24 17.74 0.13 -22.44
C LEU A 24 16.93 1.19 -21.71
N CYS A 25 15.95 1.79 -22.39
CA CYS A 25 14.98 2.66 -21.77
C CYS A 25 14.37 1.90 -20.59
N LEU A 26 14.78 2.25 -19.36
CA LEU A 26 14.03 1.87 -18.17
C LEU A 26 12.61 2.36 -18.45
N ARG A 27 11.67 1.43 -18.55
CA ARG A 27 10.27 1.76 -18.81
C ARG A 27 9.75 2.52 -17.59
N GLY A 28 9.78 3.84 -17.68
CA GLY A 28 9.66 4.80 -16.57
C GLY A 28 8.31 4.86 -15.85
N TYR A 29 7.50 3.81 -15.94
CA TYR A 29 6.33 3.58 -15.09
C TYR A 29 6.72 2.86 -13.79
N ALA A 30 7.98 2.96 -13.39
CA ALA A 30 8.58 2.24 -12.26
C ALA A 30 8.64 3.07 -10.98
N THR A 31 7.59 3.84 -10.69
CA THR A 31 7.13 3.89 -9.30
C THR A 31 6.51 2.51 -9.03
N ALA A 32 7.31 1.60 -8.47
CA ALA A 32 6.74 0.49 -7.71
C ALA A 32 6.08 1.12 -6.47
N GLN A 33 4.88 1.67 -6.68
CA GLN A 33 4.06 2.26 -5.63
C GLN A 33 3.84 1.15 -4.59
N ASP A 34 4.04 1.47 -3.31
CA ASP A 34 3.72 0.52 -2.25
C ASP A 34 2.28 0.04 -2.42
N ILE A 35 2.07 -1.27 -2.27
CA ILE A 35 0.77 -1.92 -2.47
C ILE A 35 -0.26 -1.18 -1.60
N SER A 36 -1.26 -0.59 -2.24
CA SER A 36 -2.26 0.25 -1.56
C SER A 36 -3.65 -0.20 -1.97
N SER A 37 -4.46 -0.55 -0.98
CA SER A 37 -5.84 -1.00 -1.14
C SER A 37 -6.78 0.12 -0.70
N LEU A 38 -7.64 0.60 -1.60
CA LEU A 38 -8.77 1.44 -1.22
C LEU A 38 -9.94 0.53 -0.85
N LEU A 39 -10.40 0.63 0.39
CA LEU A 39 -11.49 -0.16 0.95
C LEU A 39 -12.73 0.70 1.08
N LEU A 40 -13.79 0.32 0.37
CA LEU A 40 -15.10 0.93 0.49
C LEU A 40 -15.79 0.41 1.77
N VAL A 41 -16.07 1.32 2.71
CA VAL A 41 -16.85 1.04 3.92
C VAL A 41 -18.31 1.38 3.67
N GLU A 42 -19.09 0.35 3.41
CA GLU A 42 -20.55 0.41 3.37
C GLU A 42 -21.11 0.29 4.79
N HIS A 43 -22.06 1.16 5.13
CA HIS A 43 -22.83 1.06 6.37
C HIS A 43 -24.33 1.18 6.11
N LYS A 44 -25.11 0.51 6.95
CA LYS A 44 -26.57 0.54 6.92
C LYS A 44 -27.08 0.66 8.35
N ASN A 45 -28.02 1.57 8.60
CA ASN A 45 -28.63 1.78 9.91
C ASN A 45 -27.59 1.97 11.05
N LYS A 46 -26.51 2.71 10.79
CA LYS A 46 -25.40 2.96 11.73
C LYS A 46 -24.61 1.69 12.14
N ALA A 47 -24.61 0.65 11.29
CA ALA A 47 -23.75 -0.52 11.43
C ALA A 47 -22.97 -0.80 10.14
N ILE A 48 -21.71 -1.24 10.27
CA ILE A 48 -20.85 -1.65 9.15
C ILE A 48 -21.40 -2.94 8.51
N ALA A 49 -21.42 -3.02 7.19
CA ALA A 49 -21.88 -4.21 6.48
C ALA A 49 -20.88 -5.38 6.61
N SER A 50 -21.39 -6.62 6.64
CA SER A 50 -20.52 -7.82 6.73
C SER A 50 -19.66 -8.04 5.47
N SER A 51 -20.13 -7.55 4.30
CA SER A 51 -19.36 -7.44 3.06
C SER A 51 -18.03 -6.72 3.27
N THR A 52 -18.07 -5.61 4.01
CA THR A 52 -16.92 -4.74 4.32
C THR A 52 -15.85 -5.45 5.14
N LEU A 53 -16.25 -6.27 6.13
CA LEU A 53 -15.32 -7.02 6.96
C LEU A 53 -14.58 -8.09 6.15
N ASN A 54 -15.27 -8.76 5.23
CA ASN A 54 -14.64 -9.70 4.30
C ASN A 54 -13.61 -8.98 3.41
N ALA A 55 -13.98 -7.82 2.83
CA ALA A 55 -13.06 -6.99 2.06
C ALA A 55 -11.84 -6.54 2.88
N PHE A 56 -12.03 -6.18 4.15
CA PHE A 56 -10.94 -5.81 5.07
C PHE A 56 -9.98 -6.98 5.32
N THR A 57 -10.48 -8.20 5.53
CA THR A 57 -9.60 -9.37 5.68
C THR A 57 -8.83 -9.71 4.39
N ALA A 58 -9.39 -9.43 3.22
CA ALA A 58 -8.70 -9.59 1.94
C ALA A 58 -7.60 -8.54 1.77
N ALA A 59 -7.93 -7.25 1.96
CA ALA A 59 -6.96 -6.15 1.91
C ALA A 59 -5.81 -6.34 2.90
N SER A 60 -6.12 -6.79 4.13
CA SER A 60 -5.11 -7.11 5.15
C SER A 60 -4.15 -8.24 4.73
N LYS A 61 -4.60 -9.19 3.89
CA LYS A 61 -3.77 -10.27 3.35
C LYS A 61 -2.94 -9.86 2.12
N LEU A 62 -3.42 -8.90 1.34
CA LEU A 62 -2.65 -8.30 0.24
C LEU A 62 -1.44 -7.51 0.76
N GLY A 63 -1.57 -6.97 1.98
CA GLY A 63 -0.52 -6.20 2.64
C GLY A 63 -0.37 -4.80 2.08
N GLY A 64 0.62 -4.08 2.61
CA GLY A 64 0.79 -2.64 2.34
C GLY A 64 -0.28 -1.80 3.04
N ASN A 65 -0.70 -0.70 2.42
CA ASN A 65 -1.56 0.30 3.08
C ASN A 65 -3.05 0.11 2.74
N VAL A 66 -3.93 0.11 3.75
CA VAL A 66 -5.39 0.03 3.56
C VAL A 66 -6.02 1.38 3.91
N ILE A 67 -6.55 2.08 2.89
CA ILE A 67 -7.22 3.37 3.04
C ILE A 67 -8.73 3.13 3.04
N ALA A 68 -9.45 3.58 4.07
CA ALA A 68 -10.89 3.39 4.17
C ALA A 68 -11.69 4.60 3.67
N LEU A 69 -12.65 4.36 2.77
CA LEU A 69 -13.62 5.35 2.29
C LEU A 69 -15.00 5.00 2.82
N VAL A 70 -15.52 5.77 3.78
CA VAL A 70 -16.87 5.57 4.33
C VAL A 70 -17.91 6.19 3.38
N ALA A 71 -18.87 5.37 2.93
CA ALA A 71 -19.91 5.77 2.01
C ALA A 71 -21.31 5.51 2.60
N GLY A 72 -22.09 6.58 2.77
CA GLY A 72 -23.45 6.55 3.31
C GLY A 72 -23.84 7.87 3.96
N GLU A 73 -25.02 7.88 4.59
CA GLU A 73 -25.59 9.02 5.33
C GLU A 73 -25.20 8.95 6.81
N ASP A 74 -24.80 10.07 7.42
CA ASP A 74 -24.20 10.17 8.76
C ASP A 74 -22.94 9.27 8.97
N PRO A 75 -21.80 9.56 8.30
CA PRO A 75 -20.60 8.73 8.39
C PRO A 75 -19.83 8.87 9.73
N ASP A 76 -19.98 9.99 10.45
CA ASP A 76 -19.22 10.32 11.67
C ASP A 76 -19.11 9.19 12.72
N PRO A 77 -20.22 8.53 13.16
CA PRO A 77 -20.12 7.41 14.11
C PRO A 77 -19.31 6.24 13.53
N ILE A 78 -19.46 5.94 12.25
CA ILE A 78 -18.77 4.84 11.57
C ILE A 78 -17.29 5.15 11.38
N VAL A 79 -16.92 6.39 11.05
CA VAL A 79 -15.51 6.82 10.98
C VAL A 79 -14.84 6.66 12.35
N SER A 80 -15.53 6.96 13.45
CA SER A 80 -15.04 6.71 14.81
C SER A 80 -14.82 5.23 15.12
N GLU A 81 -15.65 4.33 14.59
CA GLU A 81 -15.47 2.88 14.73
C GLU A 81 -14.32 2.35 13.85
N VAL A 82 -14.33 2.69 12.56
CA VAL A 82 -13.32 2.28 11.57
C VAL A 82 -11.93 2.75 11.96
N SER A 83 -11.78 3.97 12.50
CA SER A 83 -10.48 4.50 12.94
C SER A 83 -9.87 3.77 14.15
N LYS A 84 -10.65 2.94 14.86
CA LYS A 84 -10.15 2.05 15.94
C LYS A 84 -9.67 0.70 15.41
N ILE A 85 -10.01 0.34 14.17
CA ILE A 85 -9.60 -0.92 13.54
C ILE A 85 -8.11 -0.85 13.19
N LYS A 86 -7.31 -1.72 13.81
CA LYS A 86 -5.86 -1.79 13.57
C LYS A 86 -5.60 -2.17 12.10
N GLY A 87 -4.75 -1.40 11.43
CA GLY A 87 -4.36 -1.63 10.03
C GLY A 87 -5.08 -0.78 9.00
N VAL A 88 -6.08 0.02 9.40
CA VAL A 88 -6.67 1.06 8.56
C VAL A 88 -5.85 2.35 8.69
N SER A 89 -5.44 2.92 7.55
CA SER A 89 -4.91 4.28 7.46
C SER A 89 -6.02 5.29 7.21
N LYS A 90 -5.76 6.50 7.69
CA LYS A 90 -6.62 7.69 7.59
C LYS A 90 -6.32 8.46 6.31
#